data_AF-A0A957NBK8-F1
#
_entry.id   AF-A0A957NBK8-F1
#
_cell.length_a   1.000
_cell.length_b   1.000
_cell.length_c   1.000
_cell.angle_alpha   90.00
_cell.angle_beta   90.00
_cell.angle_gamma   90.00
#
_symmetry.space_group_name_H-M   'P 1'
#
loop_
_entity.id
_entity.type
_entity.pdbx_description
1 polymer ?
#
loop_
_entity_poly.entity_id
_entity_poly.type
_entity_poly.pdbx_seq_one_letter_code
_entity_poly.pdbx_strand_id
1 'polypeptide(L)' 'MSSFWLALTFLTTLPAPRVSFDAAAFDAGEFGRAGRWYPLVGLIVGGTLAGVYTVAGALFPPLLTSVLVVTAWV' A
#
# COMPACT_ATOMS: atom_id res chain seq x y z
N MET A 1 -16.67 2.60 6.80
CA MET A 1 -15.26 3.00 6.58
C MET A 1 -14.32 1.78 6.65
N SER A 2 -14.78 0.61 6.20
CA SER A 2 -14.03 -0.66 6.21
C SER A 2 -13.27 -0.91 4.89
N SER A 3 -13.85 -0.52 3.74
CA SER A 3 -13.35 -0.89 2.41
C SER A 3 -11.97 -0.31 2.03
N PHE A 4 -11.61 0.88 2.54
CA PHE A 4 -10.29 1.48 2.29
C PHE A 4 -9.18 0.73 3.03
N TRP A 5 -9.42 0.37 4.30
CA TRP A 5 -8.49 -0.43 5.08
C TRP A 5 -8.37 -1.86 4.54
N LEU A 6 -9.46 -2.46 4.05
CA LEU A 6 -9.39 -3.73 3.30
C LEU A 6 -8.48 -3.62 2.08
N ALA A 7 -8.64 -2.57 1.25
CA ALA A 7 -7.80 -2.38 0.08
C ALA A 7 -6.32 -2.15 0.44
N LEU A 8 -6.05 -1.44 1.53
CA LEU A 8 -4.69 -1.19 2.01
C LEU A 8 -4.01 -2.46 2.55
N THR A 9 -4.69 -3.25 3.37
CA THR A 9 -4.16 -4.52 3.88
C THR A 9 -4.07 -5.60 2.80
N PHE A 10 -4.94 -5.57 1.79
CA PHE A 10 -4.86 -6.48 0.65
C PHE A 10 -3.66 -6.17 -0.25
N LEU A 11 -3.37 -4.88 -0.47
CA LEU A 11 -2.31 -4.45 -1.39
C LEU A 11 -0.94 -4.25 -0.72
N THR A 12 -0.89 -4.10 0.61
CA THR A 12 0.35 -3.79 1.35
C THR A 12 0.52 -4.68 2.57
N THR A 13 1.78 -5.03 2.86
CA THR A 13 2.24 -5.77 4.06
C THR A 13 2.31 -4.89 5.31
N LEU A 14 1.98 -3.59 5.20
CA LEU A 14 2.02 -2.66 6.31
C LEU A 14 1.00 -3.07 7.39
N PRO A 15 1.35 -2.97 8.69
CA PRO A 15 0.45 -3.26 9.79
C PRO A 15 -0.66 -2.21 9.85
N ALA A 16 -1.71 -2.40 9.07
CA ALA A 16 -2.94 -1.62 9.14
C ALA A 16 -3.76 -2.01 10.38
N PRO A 17 -4.62 -1.10 10.91
CA PRO A 17 -5.54 -1.42 11.99
C PRO A 17 -6.32 -2.68 11.63
N ARG A 18 -6.36 -3.66 12.55
CA ARG A 18 -7.13 -4.88 12.39
C ARG A 18 -8.58 -4.49 12.12
N VAL A 19 -8.99 -4.59 10.86
CA VAL A 19 -10.40 -4.50 10.52
C VAL A 19 -11.05 -5.67 11.27
N SER A 20 -12.02 -5.40 12.12
CA SER A 20 -12.75 -6.43 12.86
C SER A 20 -13.39 -7.37 11.83
N PHE A 21 -12.72 -8.49 11.56
CA PHE A 21 -13.23 -9.55 10.71
C PHE A 21 -14.31 -10.27 11.51
N ASP A 22 -15.49 -9.67 11.58
CA ASP A 22 -16.66 -10.37 12.08
C ASP A 22 -17.03 -11.39 11.00
N ALA A 23 -16.64 -12.65 11.21
CA ALA A 23 -16.74 -13.72 10.20
C ALA A 23 -18.19 -13.97 9.72
N ALA A 24 -19.18 -13.46 10.46
CA ALA A 24 -20.59 -13.53 10.11
C ALA A 24 -21.05 -12.45 9.11
N ALA A 25 -20.26 -11.39 8.86
CA ALA A 25 -20.61 -10.27 7.98
C ALA A 25 -19.72 -10.16 6.73
N PHE A 26 -18.83 -11.14 6.51
CA PHE A 26 -17.87 -11.13 5.41
C PHE A 26 -18.52 -11.53 4.09
N ASP A 27 -19.22 -10.58 3.46
CA ASP A 27 -19.86 -10.75 2.16
C ASP A 27 -18.84 -10.50 1.02
N ALA A 28 -18.81 -11.36 0.00
CA ALA A 28 -17.94 -11.23 -1.17
C ALA A 28 -18.13 -9.89 -1.90
N GLY A 29 -19.27 -9.23 -1.72
CA GLY A 29 -19.55 -7.87 -2.20
C GLY A 29 -18.64 -6.78 -1.59
N GLU A 30 -18.03 -7.00 -0.42
CA GLU A 30 -17.16 -6.01 0.23
C GLU A 30 -15.81 -5.84 -0.49
N PHE A 31 -15.24 -6.90 -1.07
CA PHE A 31 -14.05 -6.82 -1.92
C PHE A 31 -14.33 -6.06 -3.23
N GLY A 32 -15.50 -6.28 -3.82
CA GLY A 32 -15.95 -5.53 -5.00
C GLY A 32 -16.07 -4.03 -4.72
N ARG A 33 -16.60 -3.65 -3.55
CA ARG A 33 -16.65 -2.26 -3.08
C ARG A 33 -15.28 -1.68 -2.74
N ALA A 34 -14.35 -2.50 -2.24
CA ALA A 34 -12.95 -2.11 -2.01
C ALA A 34 -12.20 -1.87 -3.32
N GLY A 35 -12.63 -2.51 -4.42
CA GLY A 35 -12.08 -2.37 -5.77
C GLY A 35 -11.87 -0.92 -6.23
N ARG A 36 -12.82 -0.04 -5.92
CA ARG A 36 -12.76 1.41 -6.23
C ARG A 36 -11.55 2.11 -5.60
N TRP A 37 -11.03 1.61 -4.49
CA TRP A 37 -9.96 2.25 -3.74
C TRP A 37 -8.56 1.80 -4.17
N TYR A 38 -8.44 0.69 -4.93
CA TYR A 38 -7.14 0.22 -5.41
C TYR A 38 -6.34 1.25 -6.21
N PRO A 39 -6.93 2.06 -7.12
CA PRO A 39 -6.19 3.11 -7.81
C PRO A 39 -5.61 4.16 -6.85
N LEU A 40 -6.37 4.54 -5.82
CA LEU A 40 -5.91 5.52 -4.82
C LEU A 40 -4.79 4.93 -3.95
N VAL A 41 -4.94 3.68 -3.51
CA VAL A 41 -3.91 2.97 -2.73
C VAL A 41 -2.64 2.79 -3.57
N GLY A 42 -2.78 2.41 -4.84
CA GLY A 42 -1.66 2.32 -5.78
C GLY A 42 -0.96 3.67 -5.98
N LEU A 43 -1.70 4.78 -6.02
CA LEU A 43 -1.14 6.13 -6.12
C LEU A 43 -0.38 6.51 -4.84
N ILE A 44 -0.89 6.15 -3.66
CA ILE A 44 -0.19 6.36 -2.38
C ILE A 44 1.12 5.56 -2.34
N VAL A 45 1.08 4.28 -2.70
CA VAL A 45 2.28 3.41 -2.73
C VAL A 45 3.28 3.91 -3.76
N GLY A 46 2.83 4.14 -5.01
CA GLY A 46 3.67 4.63 -6.09
C GLY A 46 4.27 6.01 -5.79
N GLY A 47 3.48 6.91 -5.21
CA GLY A 47 3.94 8.24 -4.78
C GLY A 47 4.98 8.16 -3.67
N THR A 48 4.80 7.25 -2.71
CA THR A 48 5.78 7.00 -1.64
C THR A 48 7.10 6.51 -2.23
N LEU A 49 7.06 5.49 -3.09
CA LEU A 49 8.27 4.95 -3.72
C LEU A 49 8.96 5.94 -4.66
N ALA A 50 8.19 6.74 -5.41
CA ALA A 50 8.73 7.81 -6.25
C ALA A 50 9.42 8.90 -5.41
N GLY A 51 8.83 9.25 -4.26
CA GLY A 51 9.44 10.16 -3.28
C GLY A 51 10.76 9.60 -2.75
N VAL A 52 10.78 8.32 -2.33
CA VAL A 52 12.00 7.64 -1.87
C VAL A 52 13.06 7.63 -2.97
N TYR A 53 12.70 7.30 -4.22
CA TYR A 53 13.64 7.29 -5.34
C TYR A 53 14.22 8.69 -5.60
N THR A 54 13.39 9.72 -5.59
CA THR A 54 13.82 11.11 -5.87
C THR A 54 14.77 11.61 -4.78
N VAL A 55 14.45 11.38 -3.51
CA VAL A 55 15.30 11.79 -2.38
C VAL A 55 16.58 10.96 -2.31
N ALA A 56 16.48 9.64 -2.42
CA ALA A 56 17.64 8.77 -2.37
C ALA A 56 18.57 8.97 -3.58
N GLY A 57 18.01 9.17 -4.78
CA GLY A 57 18.78 9.44 -6.00
C GLY A 57 19.53 10.78 -5.96
N ALA A 58 19.05 11.75 -5.17
CA ALA A 58 19.77 13.00 -4.93
C ALA A 58 20.93 12.86 -3.92
N LEU A 59 20.90 11.83 -3.06
CA LEU A 59 21.83 11.66 -1.94
C LEU A 59 22.83 10.51 -2.14
N PHE A 60 22.49 9.49 -2.93
CA PHE A 60 23.21 8.23 -2.98
C PHE A 60 23.50 7.75 -4.41
N PRO A 61 24.51 6.90 -4.61
CA PRO A 61 24.75 6.25 -5.90
C PRO A 61 23.55 5.39 -6.36
N PRO A 62 23.44 5.11 -7.68
CA PRO A 62 22.29 4.40 -8.24
C PRO A 62 22.02 3.03 -7.60
N LEU A 63 23.08 2.28 -7.24
CA LEU A 63 22.95 0.98 -6.61
C LEU A 63 22.25 1.07 -5.25
N LEU A 64 22.70 2.00 -4.39
CA LEU A 64 22.14 2.17 -3.05
C LEU A 64 20.71 2.74 -3.11
N THR A 65 20.45 3.67 -4.03
CA THR A 65 19.10 4.18 -4.29
C THR A 65 18.14 3.04 -4.62
N SER A 66 18.55 2.12 -5.50
CA SER A 66 17.74 0.97 -5.89
C SER A 66 17.42 0.06 -4.70
N VAL A 67 18.40 -0.23 -3.84
CA VAL A 67 18.21 -1.03 -2.62
C VAL A 67 17.24 -0.34 -1.65
N LEU A 68 17.37 0.96 -1.44
CA LEU A 68 16.49 1.73 -0.55
C LEU A 68 15.04 1.74 -1.04
N VAL A 69 14.82 1.92 -2.34
CA VAL A 69 13.49 1.90 -2.95
C VAL A 69 12.83 0.52 -2.81
N VAL A 70 13.58 -0.56 -3.07
CA VAL A 70 13.07 -1.93 -2.89
C VAL A 70 12.75 -2.19 -1.42
N THR A 71 13.61 -1.74 -0.50
CA THR A 71 13.39 -1.90 0.95
C THR A 71 12.14 -1.14 1.41
N ALA A 72 11.86 0.03 0.85
CA ALA A 72 10.68 0.82 1.17
C ALA A 72 9.36 0.24 0.64
N TRP A 73 9.41 -0.75 -0.26
CA TRP A 73 8.23 -1.42 -0.81
C TRP A 73 7.78 -2.64 0.03
N VAL A 74 8.68 -3.26 0.79
CA VAL A 74 8.43 -4.46 1.61
C VAL A 74 7.65 -4.13 2.87
#